data_AF-A0A924JI68-F1
#
_entry.id   AF-A0A924JI68-F1
#
_cell.length_a   1.000
_cell.length_b   1.000
_cell.length_c   1.000
_cell.angle_alpha   90.00
_cell.angle_beta   90.00
_cell.angle_gamma   90.00
#
_symmetry.space_group_name_H-M   'P 1'
#
loop_
_entity.id
_entity.type
_entity.pdbx_description
1 polymer ?
#
loop_
_entity_poly.entity_id
_entity_poly.type
_entity_poly.pdbx_seq_one_letter_code
_entity_poly.pdbx_strand_id
1 'polypeptide(L)'
;IAYLADVGHEPTQMIESRQRDKMATDGISAALATLDDRSRRIVEQRWLQVNDDGSGGLTLHDLASEYGVSAERIRQIESAAMKKMKKALAAYAS
;
A
#
# COMPACT_ATOMS: atom_id res chain seq x y z
N ILE A 1 -10.84 26.40 -9.67
CA ILE A 1 -11.28 25.07 -10.16
C ILE A 1 -10.68 24.05 -9.22
N ALA A 2 -11.53 23.32 -8.50
CA ALA A 2 -11.17 22.51 -7.36
C ALA A 2 -10.41 21.25 -7.79
N TYR A 3 -9.12 21.20 -7.48
CA TYR A 3 -8.44 19.93 -7.21
C TYR A 3 -8.24 19.89 -5.71
N LEU A 4 -9.26 19.38 -5.02
CA LEU A 4 -9.06 18.71 -3.75
C LEU A 4 -8.18 17.50 -4.06
N ALA A 5 -6.87 17.74 -4.16
CA ALA A 5 -5.89 16.71 -3.93
C ALA A 5 -6.28 16.14 -2.58
N ASP A 6 -6.76 14.91 -2.59
CA ASP A 6 -7.01 14.13 -1.39
C ASP A 6 -5.70 14.13 -0.62
N VAL A 7 -5.60 15.04 0.36
CA VAL A 7 -4.44 15.23 1.23
C VAL A 7 -4.45 14.07 2.23
N GLY A 8 -4.34 12.85 1.71
CA GLY A 8 -3.92 11.67 2.45
C GLY A 8 -2.40 11.64 2.52
N HIS A 9 -1.78 12.75 2.93
CA HIS A 9 -0.42 12.68 3.42
C HIS A 9 -0.44 12.00 4.79
N GLU A 10 0.36 10.93 4.89
CA GLU A 10 0.96 10.37 6.11
C GLU A 10 0.07 9.40 6.94
N PRO A 11 0.61 8.42 7.71
CA PRO A 11 1.92 8.43 8.37
C PRO A 11 2.56 7.03 8.59
N THR A 12 3.66 6.74 7.92
CA THR A 12 4.83 6.20 8.62
C THR A 12 5.96 6.57 7.72
N GLN A 13 6.55 7.73 8.00
CA GLN A 13 7.65 8.30 7.24
C GLN A 13 8.68 7.20 6.97
N MET A 14 8.65 6.75 5.71
CA MET A 14 9.77 6.23 4.96
C MET A 14 10.74 5.39 5.79
N ILE A 15 10.52 4.06 5.90
CA ILE A 15 11.57 3.03 6.09
C ILE A 15 12.86 3.63 6.68
N GLU A 16 12.78 4.04 7.94
CA GLU A 16 13.80 4.93 8.51
C GLU A 16 15.12 4.15 8.63
N SER A 17 16.07 4.50 7.76
CA SER A 17 17.50 4.16 7.87
C SER A 17 17.83 2.68 7.77
N ARG A 18 17.90 2.18 6.53
CA ARG A 18 18.91 1.29 5.88
C ARG A 18 19.63 0.13 6.60
N GLN A 19 19.55 -0.01 7.92
CA GLN A 19 20.05 -1.14 8.72
C GLN A 19 18.93 -1.92 9.42
N ARG A 20 17.72 -1.36 9.56
CA ARG A 20 16.48 -2.11 9.85
C ARG A 20 15.92 -2.82 8.59
N ASP A 21 16.58 -2.65 7.45
CA ASP A 21 16.07 -3.00 6.12
C ASP A 21 15.87 -4.50 5.89
N LYS A 22 16.71 -5.39 6.43
CA LYS A 22 16.50 -6.83 6.19
C LYS A 22 15.27 -7.38 6.91
N MET A 23 15.15 -7.12 8.22
CA MET A 23 13.97 -7.57 8.98
C MET A 23 12.69 -6.87 8.52
N ALA A 24 12.78 -5.58 8.13
CA ALA A 24 11.66 -4.88 7.52
C ALA A 24 11.29 -5.47 6.16
N THR A 25 12.25 -5.82 5.30
CA THR A 25 12.00 -6.43 3.99
C THR A 25 11.40 -7.82 4.12
N ASP A 26 11.94 -8.67 5.00
CA ASP A 26 11.43 -10.03 5.22
C ASP A 26 10.02 -10.00 5.85
N GLY A 27 9.81 -9.10 6.82
CA GLY A 27 8.50 -8.88 7.44
C GLY A 27 7.46 -8.34 6.45
N ILE A 28 7.85 -7.40 5.57
CA ILE A 28 6.96 -6.87 4.52
C ILE A 28 6.65 -7.96 3.49
N SER A 29 7.65 -8.75 3.07
CA SER A 29 7.43 -9.87 2.15
C SER A 29 6.47 -10.91 2.74
N ALA A 30 6.66 -11.29 4.01
CA ALA A 30 5.75 -12.18 4.73
C ALA A 30 4.35 -11.57 4.87
N ALA A 31 4.24 -10.27 5.15
CA ALA A 31 2.96 -9.57 5.24
C ALA A 31 2.23 -9.54 3.89
N LEU A 32 2.93 -9.26 2.79
CA LEU A 32 2.39 -9.31 1.43
C LEU A 32 1.94 -10.73 1.06
N ALA A 33 2.64 -11.76 1.54
CA ALA A 33 2.26 -13.16 1.36
C ALA A 33 0.88 -13.50 2.00
N THR A 34 0.46 -12.76 3.04
CA THR A 34 -0.85 -12.95 3.69
C THR A 34 -2.03 -12.30 2.95
N LEU A 35 -1.74 -11.45 1.96
CA LEU A 35 -2.75 -10.79 1.13
C LEU A 35 -3.15 -11.70 -0.03
N ASP A 36 -4.43 -11.63 -0.41
CA ASP A 36 -4.89 -12.18 -1.69
C ASP A 36 -4.29 -11.39 -2.86
N ASP A 37 -4.18 -12.03 -4.02
CA ASP A 37 -3.48 -11.48 -5.19
C ASP A 37 -3.99 -10.11 -5.62
N ARG A 38 -5.30 -9.87 -5.47
CA ARG A 38 -5.93 -8.58 -5.81
C ARG A 38 -5.52 -7.50 -4.82
N SER A 39 -5.63 -7.78 -3.52
CA SER A 39 -5.21 -6.87 -2.46
C SER A 39 -3.71 -6.56 -2.55
N ARG A 40 -2.89 -7.58 -2.80
CA ARG A 40 -1.45 -7.43 -2.99
C ARG A 40 -1.15 -6.50 -4.16
N ARG A 41 -1.72 -6.77 -5.35
CA ARG A 41 -1.49 -5.93 -6.53
C ARG A 41 -1.91 -4.48 -6.34
N ILE A 42 -3.03 -4.22 -5.66
CA ILE A 42 -3.45 -2.85 -5.33
C ILE A 42 -2.41 -2.15 -4.45
N VAL A 43 -1.89 -2.82 -3.42
CA VAL A 43 -0.86 -2.26 -2.54
C VAL A 43 0.47 -2.07 -3.31
N GLU A 44 0.90 -3.04 -4.11
CA GLU A 44 2.14 -2.91 -4.90
C GLU A 44 2.05 -1.75 -5.90
N GLN A 45 0.94 -1.64 -6.64
CA GLN A 45 0.74 -0.60 -7.64
C GLN A 45 0.60 0.80 -7.03
N ARG A 46 0.08 0.92 -5.81
CA ARG A 46 -0.11 2.22 -5.14
C ARG A 46 1.03 2.65 -4.24
N TRP A 47 1.93 1.74 -3.87
CA TRP A 47 2.97 2.03 -2.88
C TRP A 47 4.38 1.71 -3.36
N LEU A 48 4.58 0.64 -4.16
CA LEU A 48 5.90 0.26 -4.68
C LEU A 48 6.22 0.91 -6.04
N GLN A 49 5.19 1.30 -6.79
CA GLN A 49 5.33 1.98 -8.09
C GLN A 49 5.32 3.50 -7.97
N VAL A 50 5.23 4.04 -6.75
CA VAL A 50 5.32 5.47 -6.46
C VAL A 50 6.79 5.86 -6.33
N ASN A 51 7.20 6.84 -7.11
CA ASN A 51 8.51 7.47 -7.05
C ASN A 51 8.62 8.40 -5.83
N ASP A 52 9.86 8.76 -5.47
CA ASP A 52 10.16 9.61 -4.31
C ASP A 52 9.49 11.00 -4.34
N ASP A 53 9.07 11.49 -5.51
CA ASP A 53 8.35 12.76 -5.68
C ASP A 53 6.81 12.62 -5.55
N GLY A 54 6.33 11.44 -5.18
CA GLY A 54 4.90 11.13 -5.10
C GLY A 54 4.24 10.95 -6.47
N SER A 55 5.02 10.99 -7.56
CA SER A 55 4.57 10.63 -8.90
C SER A 55 4.71 9.13 -9.11
N GLY A 56 3.99 8.56 -10.08
CA GLY A 56 3.99 7.11 -10.28
C GLY A 56 3.01 6.39 -9.37
N GLY A 57 2.76 5.12 -9.70
CA GLY A 57 1.68 4.32 -9.14
C GLY A 57 0.32 4.59 -9.80
N LEU A 58 -0.53 3.57 -9.82
CA LEU A 58 -1.88 3.68 -10.39
C LEU A 58 -2.80 4.43 -9.43
N THR A 59 -3.64 5.31 -9.94
CA THR A 59 -4.66 5.96 -9.11
C THR A 59 -5.75 4.96 -8.72
N LEU A 60 -6.54 5.30 -7.70
CA LEU A 60 -7.75 4.55 -7.36
C LEU A 60 -8.69 4.38 -8.56
N HIS A 61 -8.76 5.39 -9.44
CA HIS A 61 -9.62 5.36 -10.63
C HIS A 61 -9.07 4.44 -11.72
N ASP A 62 -7.75 4.38 -11.90
CA ASP A 62 -7.12 3.48 -12.87
C ASP A 62 -7.31 2.02 -12.46
N LEU A 63 -7.04 1.70 -11.18
CA LEU A 63 -7.26 0.37 -10.62
C LEU A 63 -8.75 -0.01 -10.65
N ALA A 64 -9.64 0.93 -10.34
CA ALA A 64 -11.07 0.72 -10.43
C ALA A 64 -11.51 0.33 -11.85
N SER A 65 -10.99 1.03 -12.85
CA SER A 65 -11.25 0.77 -14.26
C SER A 65 -10.70 -0.60 -14.69
N GLU A 66 -9.48 -0.94 -14.29
CA GLU A 66 -8.84 -2.22 -14.60
C GLU A 66 -9.60 -3.41 -14.01
N TYR A 67 -10.05 -3.29 -12.76
CA TYR A 67 -10.77 -4.36 -12.08
C TYR A 67 -12.30 -4.32 -12.29
N GLY A 68 -12.82 -3.35 -13.05
CA GLY A 68 -14.26 -3.17 -13.28
C GLY A 68 -15.06 -2.93 -11.99
N VAL A 69 -14.48 -2.24 -10.99
CA VAL A 69 -15.13 -1.90 -9.72
C VAL A 69 -15.08 -0.39 -9.47
N SER A 70 -15.73 0.10 -8.41
CA SER A 70 -15.64 1.51 -8.03
C SER A 70 -14.31 1.84 -7.33
N ALA A 71 -13.88 3.11 -7.44
CA ALA A 71 -12.71 3.63 -6.72
C ALA A 71 -12.83 3.43 -5.20
N GLU A 72 -14.03 3.61 -4.64
CA GLU A 72 -14.31 3.33 -3.23
C GLU A 72 -14.12 1.85 -2.88
N ARG A 73 -14.46 0.93 -3.79
CA ARG A 73 -14.18 -0.50 -3.58
C ARG A 73 -12.69 -0.79 -3.53
N ILE A 74 -11.89 -0.16 -4.39
CA ILE A 74 -10.42 -0.27 -4.34
C ILE A 74 -9.89 0.26 -3.00
N ARG A 75 -10.38 1.42 -2.54
CA ARG A 75 -10.02 2.01 -1.25
C ARG A 75 -10.33 1.07 -0.07
N GLN A 76 -11.47 0.41 -0.08
CA GLN A 76 -11.84 -0.56 0.95
C GLN A 76 -10.90 -1.78 0.96
N ILE A 77 -10.55 -2.29 -0.23
CA ILE A 77 -9.60 -3.40 -0.37
C ILE A 77 -8.23 -3.01 0.17
N GLU A 78 -7.73 -1.83 -0.21
CA GLU A 78 -6.47 -1.30 0.30
C GLU A 78 -6.48 -1.19 1.83
N SER A 79 -7.50 -0.57 2.42
CA SER A 79 -7.58 -0.40 3.88
C SER A 79 -7.60 -1.75 4.61
N ALA A 80 -8.33 -2.73 4.08
CA ALA A 80 -8.33 -4.09 4.60
C ALA A 80 -6.96 -4.77 4.47
N ALA A 81 -6.27 -4.58 3.35
CA ALA A 81 -4.94 -5.11 3.10
C ALA A 81 -3.92 -4.51 4.08
N MET A 82 -3.91 -3.19 4.24
CA MET A 82 -3.03 -2.48 5.18
C MET A 82 -3.24 -2.94 6.62
N LYS A 83 -4.50 -3.16 7.04
CA LYS A 83 -4.82 -3.70 8.36
C LYS A 83 -4.26 -5.11 8.56
N LYS A 84 -4.32 -5.97 7.54
CA LYS A 84 -3.72 -7.32 7.57
C LYS A 84 -2.19 -7.24 7.65
N MET A 85 -1.56 -6.40 6.83
CA MET A 85 -0.11 -6.23 6.84
C MET A 85 0.40 -5.75 8.19
N LYS A 86 -0.25 -4.76 8.80
CA LYS A 86 0.11 -4.28 10.14
C LYS A 86 0.04 -5.39 11.19
N LYS A 87 -0.96 -6.26 11.12
CA LYS A 87 -1.09 -7.41 12.03
C LYS A 87 0.02 -8.44 11.81
N ALA A 88 0.34 -8.74 10.55
CA ALA A 88 1.42 -9.68 10.21
C ALA A 88 2.78 -9.16 10.66
N LEU A 89 3.07 -7.88 10.44
CA LEU A 89 4.30 -7.23 10.90
C LEU A 89 4.42 -7.22 12.43
N ALA A 90 3.32 -6.94 13.14
CA ALA A 90 3.30 -6.99 14.60
C ALA A 90 3.56 -8.41 15.15
N ALA A 91 3.07 -9.44 14.46
CA ALA A 91 3.33 -10.84 14.83
C ALA A 91 4.74 -11.32 14.42
N TYR A 92 5.36 -10.69 13.43
CA TYR A 92 6.73 -11.00 13.01
C TYR A 92 7.78 -10.34 13.91
N ALA A 93 7.44 -9.18 14.50
CA ALA A 93 8.30 -8.43 15.40
C ALA A 93 8.23 -8.90 16.87
N SER A 94 7.31 -9.82 17.20
CA SER A 94 7.13 -10.43 18.54
C SER A 94 7.88 -11.74 18.66
#